data_AF-A0A6G6KC24-F1
#
_entry.id   AF-A0A6G6KC24-F1
#
_cell.length_a   1.000
_cell.length_b   1.000
_cell.length_c   1.000
_cell.angle_alpha   90.00
_cell.angle_beta   90.00
_cell.angle_gamma   90.00
#
_symmetry.space_group_name_H-M   'P 1'
#
loop_
_entity.id
_entity.type
_entity.pdbx_description
1 polymer ?
#
loop_
_entity_poly.entity_id
_entity_poly.type
_entity_poly.pdbx_seq_one_letter_code
_entity_poly.pdbx_strand_id
1 'polypeptide(L)'
;MEPKEINYIERKLGVPLPQELRDFLEFTSGIEFKLAKKSRAYTIISELGVDKIEVGFFPEFFTHGLPFAHDGAGNYWVMEITPSATDTVPVYYASHDPPTILYQSPSLSAFFEELFRLYTPPHSSLVRSVFDDDLFDVYRKNPGALSHTEAAASIDPAIREFAATLPEHFEIVDLRDVPIGMGFSFGRYGADTELKRHGEERIFAYAKPPRRGLMARLFGVR
;
A
#
# COMPACT_ATOMS: atom_id res chain seq x y z
N MET A 1 15.33 -9.86 17.54
CA MET A 1 15.07 -11.19 16.94
C MET A 1 16.39 -11.88 16.71
N GLU A 2 16.42 -13.20 16.77
CA GLU A 2 17.63 -13.96 16.47
C GLU A 2 17.92 -13.98 14.96
N PRO A 3 19.19 -14.02 14.51
CA PRO A 3 19.51 -14.03 13.08
C PRO A 3 18.82 -15.14 12.27
N LYS A 4 18.58 -16.31 12.90
CA LYS A 4 17.85 -17.43 12.28
C LYS A 4 16.39 -17.09 11.95
N GLU A 5 15.77 -16.24 12.74
CA GLU A 5 14.39 -15.78 12.57
C GLU A 5 14.34 -14.78 11.43
N ILE A 6 15.22 -13.77 11.43
CA ILE A 6 15.38 -12.80 10.34
C ILE A 6 15.60 -13.53 9.01
N ASN A 7 16.55 -14.47 8.95
CA ASN A 7 16.81 -15.30 7.76
C ASN A 7 15.60 -16.12 7.31
N TYR A 8 14.72 -16.51 8.22
CA TYR A 8 13.47 -17.21 7.86
C TYR A 8 12.48 -16.26 7.18
N ILE A 9 12.39 -15.00 7.63
CA ILE A 9 11.56 -13.97 7.01
C ILE A 9 12.02 -13.71 5.57
N GLU A 10 13.33 -13.52 5.34
CA GLU A 10 13.86 -13.26 3.99
C GLU A 10 13.56 -14.43 3.05
N ARG A 11 13.74 -15.67 3.52
CA ARG A 11 13.40 -16.87 2.74
C ARG A 11 11.91 -16.96 2.41
N LYS A 12 11.04 -16.49 3.30
CA LYS A 12 9.60 -16.47 3.07
C LYS A 12 9.20 -15.39 2.08
N LEU A 13 9.78 -14.19 2.17
CA LEU A 13 9.55 -13.09 1.24
C LEU A 13 10.16 -13.34 -0.15
N GLY A 14 11.23 -14.15 -0.22
CA GLY A 14 11.98 -14.41 -1.44
C GLY A 14 12.98 -13.31 -1.80
N VAL A 15 13.14 -12.31 -0.93
CA VAL A 15 14.01 -11.13 -1.11
C VAL A 15 14.72 -10.81 0.22
N PRO A 16 15.94 -10.22 0.17
CA PRO A 16 16.62 -9.76 1.38
C PRO A 16 15.84 -8.64 2.06
N LEU A 17 15.92 -8.57 3.39
CA LEU A 17 15.34 -7.45 4.12
C LEU A 17 16.23 -6.19 3.99
N PRO A 18 15.62 -5.01 3.82
CA PRO A 18 16.32 -3.73 3.89
C PRO A 18 17.01 -3.55 5.24
N GLN A 19 18.14 -2.83 5.25
CA GLN A 19 18.95 -2.66 6.47
C GLN A 19 18.13 -2.06 7.63
N GLU A 20 17.30 -1.04 7.39
CA GLU A 20 16.51 -0.44 8.48
C GLU A 20 15.52 -1.42 9.13
N LEU A 21 14.97 -2.35 8.35
CA LEU A 21 14.06 -3.37 8.88
C LEU A 21 14.83 -4.45 9.64
N ARG A 22 16.03 -4.81 9.19
CA ARG A 22 16.93 -5.71 9.94
C ARG A 22 17.30 -5.11 11.29
N ASP A 23 17.75 -3.85 11.31
CA ASP A 23 18.11 -3.12 12.53
C ASP A 23 16.93 -3.03 13.50
N PHE A 24 15.73 -2.74 12.97
CA PHE A 24 14.50 -2.74 13.76
C PHE A 24 14.23 -4.11 14.39
N LEU A 25 14.30 -5.19 13.60
CA LEU A 25 14.01 -6.55 14.05
C LEU A 25 15.06 -7.08 15.03
N GLU A 26 16.31 -6.65 14.93
CA GLU A 26 17.35 -6.94 15.93
C GLU A 26 17.00 -6.33 17.29
N PHE A 27 16.47 -5.10 17.30
CA PHE A 27 16.09 -4.39 18.52
C PHE A 27 14.76 -4.86 19.11
N THR A 28 13.73 -5.04 18.29
CA THR A 28 12.38 -5.42 18.73
C THR A 28 11.61 -6.22 17.67
N SER A 29 10.70 -7.09 18.10
CA SER A 29 9.80 -7.83 17.21
C SER A 29 8.47 -7.09 16.94
N GLY A 30 8.30 -5.88 17.49
CA GLY A 30 7.07 -5.11 17.36
C GLY A 30 6.96 -4.02 18.42
N ILE A 31 6.01 -3.10 18.23
CA ILE A 31 5.68 -2.05 19.18
C ILE A 31 4.17 -1.89 19.21
N GLU A 32 3.57 -1.97 20.41
CA GLU A 32 2.15 -1.73 20.58
C GLU A 32 1.90 -0.26 20.94
N PHE A 33 1.11 0.44 20.12
CA PHE A 33 0.76 1.83 20.34
C PHE A 33 -0.74 1.97 20.64
N LYS A 34 -1.08 2.47 21.83
CA LYS A 34 -2.47 2.65 22.29
C LYS A 34 -2.82 4.12 22.45
N LEU A 35 -3.60 4.68 21.52
CA LEU A 35 -4.10 6.05 21.64
C LEU A 35 -5.50 6.03 22.26
N ALA A 36 -5.58 6.36 23.55
CA ALA A 36 -6.84 6.61 24.21
C ALA A 36 -7.27 8.07 24.02
N LYS A 37 -8.24 8.34 23.12
CA LYS A 37 -9.00 9.61 23.14
C LYS A 37 -10.42 9.37 23.63
N LYS A 38 -11.00 10.41 24.25
CA LYS A 38 -12.37 10.44 24.82
C LYS A 38 -13.50 10.13 23.83
N SER A 39 -13.25 10.08 22.52
CA SER A 39 -14.28 9.87 21.49
C SER A 39 -13.93 8.86 20.38
N ARG A 40 -12.65 8.48 20.20
CA ARG A 40 -12.18 7.39 19.32
C ARG A 40 -10.86 6.86 19.89
N ALA A 41 -10.79 5.57 20.21
CA ALA A 41 -9.53 4.93 20.53
C ALA A 41 -8.95 4.34 19.24
N TYR A 42 -7.71 4.71 18.92
CA TYR A 42 -6.96 4.08 17.83
C TYR A 42 -5.88 3.23 18.48
N THR A 43 -5.87 1.95 18.18
CA THR A 43 -4.77 1.06 18.58
C THR A 43 -4.04 0.71 17.31
N ILE A 44 -2.82 1.18 17.17
CA ILE A 44 -1.93 0.77 16.09
C ILE A 44 -1.06 -0.32 16.69
N ILE A 45 -1.30 -1.55 16.25
CA ILE A 45 -0.54 -2.71 16.69
C ILE A 45 0.51 -2.94 15.63
N SER A 46 1.78 -2.67 15.93
CA SER A 46 2.89 -3.06 15.06
C SER A 46 3.51 -4.35 15.57
N GLU A 47 3.41 -5.41 14.79
CA GLU A 47 3.89 -6.74 15.16
C GLU A 47 4.50 -7.44 13.95
N LEU A 48 5.75 -7.87 14.10
CA LEU A 48 6.52 -8.57 13.09
C LEU A 48 7.04 -9.92 13.59
N GLY A 49 6.30 -10.58 14.48
CA GLY A 49 6.63 -11.92 14.97
C GLY A 49 6.68 -12.94 13.82
N VAL A 50 7.61 -13.91 13.89
CA VAL A 50 7.82 -14.93 12.83
C VAL A 50 6.53 -15.67 12.46
N ASP A 51 5.70 -15.95 13.45
CA ASP A 51 4.41 -16.63 13.36
C ASP A 51 3.25 -15.72 12.91
N LYS A 52 3.51 -14.41 12.78
CA LYS A 52 2.55 -13.37 12.37
C LYS A 52 2.82 -12.83 10.96
N ILE A 53 3.88 -13.29 10.32
CA ILE A 53 4.28 -12.81 8.99
C ILE A 53 3.40 -13.42 7.92
N GLU A 54 2.55 -12.58 7.35
CA GLU A 54 1.75 -12.89 6.18
C GLU A 54 2.46 -12.37 4.92
N VAL A 55 3.17 -13.26 4.24
CA VAL A 55 3.79 -12.92 2.94
C VAL A 55 2.75 -12.97 1.85
N GLY A 56 2.78 -11.98 0.96
CA GLY A 56 1.85 -11.89 -0.17
C GLY A 56 0.52 -11.28 0.22
N PHE A 57 0.53 -10.39 1.21
CA PHE A 57 -0.64 -9.58 1.58
C PHE A 57 -1.02 -8.66 0.42
N PHE A 58 -2.25 -8.83 -0.10
CA PHE A 58 -2.72 -8.20 -1.34
C PHE A 58 -1.73 -8.33 -2.51
N PRO A 59 -1.55 -9.54 -3.07
CA PRO A 59 -0.54 -9.80 -4.10
C PRO A 59 -0.82 -9.03 -5.40
N GLU A 60 -2.04 -8.54 -5.60
CA GLU A 60 -2.39 -7.65 -6.71
C GLU A 60 -1.75 -6.25 -6.58
N PHE A 61 -1.43 -5.84 -5.34
CA PHE A 61 -0.86 -4.53 -5.03
C PHE A 61 0.57 -4.61 -4.55
N PHE A 62 1.03 -5.70 -3.95
CA PHE A 62 2.36 -5.79 -3.38
C PHE A 62 3.01 -7.14 -3.73
N THR A 63 4.02 -7.12 -4.61
CA THR A 63 4.74 -8.34 -5.01
C THR A 63 5.40 -9.01 -3.81
N HIS A 64 5.97 -8.20 -2.91
CA HIS A 64 6.64 -8.63 -1.69
C HIS A 64 6.13 -7.79 -0.51
N GLY A 65 4.79 -7.71 -0.40
CA GLY A 65 4.13 -7.00 0.68
C GLY A 65 4.31 -7.70 2.02
N LEU A 66 4.74 -6.92 3.02
CA LEU A 66 4.83 -7.34 4.41
C LEU A 66 3.95 -6.41 5.27
N PRO A 67 2.73 -6.84 5.65
CA PRO A 67 1.93 -6.11 6.62
C PRO A 67 2.64 -6.16 7.97
N PHE A 68 2.82 -5.00 8.61
CA PHE A 68 3.56 -4.91 9.88
C PHE A 68 2.84 -4.11 10.96
N ALA A 69 1.78 -3.39 10.61
CA ALA A 69 0.88 -2.82 11.57
C ALA A 69 -0.57 -2.83 11.08
N HIS A 70 -1.51 -2.77 12.02
CA HIS A 70 -2.94 -2.66 11.71
C HIS A 70 -3.67 -1.82 12.77
N ASP A 71 -4.84 -1.30 12.40
CA ASP A 71 -5.71 -0.52 13.30
C ASP A 71 -6.81 -1.36 13.98
N GLY A 72 -6.92 -2.64 13.60
CA GLY A 72 -7.94 -3.57 14.11
C GLY A 72 -9.31 -3.42 13.46
N ALA A 73 -9.45 -2.53 12.48
CA ALA A 73 -10.66 -2.29 11.70
C ALA A 73 -10.48 -2.70 10.22
N GLY A 74 -9.56 -3.64 9.94
CA GLY A 74 -9.30 -4.12 8.59
C GLY A 74 -8.39 -3.21 7.76
N ASN A 75 -7.74 -2.21 8.38
CA ASN A 75 -6.74 -1.39 7.70
C ASN A 75 -5.33 -1.75 8.18
N TYR A 76 -4.37 -1.68 7.25
CA TYR A 76 -3.02 -2.19 7.45
C TYR A 76 -1.99 -1.18 6.98
N TRP A 77 -0.87 -1.12 7.69
CA TRP A 77 0.37 -0.56 7.15
C TRP A 77 1.23 -1.70 6.61
N VAL A 78 1.63 -1.55 5.35
CA VAL A 78 2.30 -2.57 4.57
C VAL A 78 3.62 -2.00 4.08
N MET A 79 4.71 -2.73 4.33
CA MET A 79 6.00 -2.47 3.71
C MET A 79 6.06 -3.17 2.36
N GLU A 80 6.51 -2.46 1.34
CA GLU A 80 6.79 -3.07 0.04
C GLU A 80 8.29 -3.30 -0.13
N ILE A 81 8.72 -4.56 -0.04
CA ILE A 81 10.14 -4.91 -0.03
C ILE A 81 10.56 -5.38 -1.43
N THR A 82 11.12 -4.49 -2.24
CA THR A 82 11.68 -4.88 -3.54
C THR A 82 13.14 -5.30 -3.41
N PRO A 83 13.70 -6.11 -4.33
CA PRO A 83 15.14 -6.40 -4.39
C PRO A 83 16.02 -5.13 -4.45
N SER A 84 15.47 -4.03 -4.95
CA SER A 84 16.13 -2.72 -5.03
C SER A 84 16.07 -1.91 -3.72
N ALA A 85 15.21 -2.26 -2.77
CA ALA A 85 15.08 -1.61 -1.48
C ALA A 85 16.15 -2.13 -0.50
N THR A 86 17.38 -1.64 -0.61
CA THR A 86 18.52 -2.13 0.20
C THR A 86 18.59 -1.50 1.58
N ASP A 87 18.33 -0.19 1.68
CA ASP A 87 18.56 0.59 2.89
C ASP A 87 17.26 0.93 3.59
N THR A 88 16.28 1.45 2.84
CA THR A 88 14.97 1.87 3.33
C THR A 88 13.83 1.17 2.61
N VAL A 89 12.66 1.17 3.23
CA VAL A 89 11.44 0.54 2.71
C VAL A 89 10.24 1.47 2.79
N PRO A 90 9.56 1.72 1.66
CA PRO A 90 8.35 2.54 1.69
C PRO A 90 7.24 1.82 2.46
N VAL A 91 6.45 2.61 3.17
CA VAL A 91 5.25 2.17 3.88
C VAL A 91 4.02 2.68 3.15
N TYR A 92 3.07 1.78 2.97
CA TYR A 92 1.74 2.04 2.43
C TYR A 92 0.68 1.86 3.51
N TYR A 93 -0.39 2.64 3.43
CA TYR A 93 -1.61 2.41 4.16
C TYR A 93 -2.64 1.77 3.23
N ALA A 94 -3.03 0.54 3.51
CA ALA A 94 -4.05 -0.21 2.81
C ALA A 94 -5.35 -0.15 3.63
N SER A 95 -6.36 0.55 3.11
CA SER A 95 -7.68 0.64 3.72
C SER A 95 -8.69 -0.25 3.02
N HIS A 96 -9.54 -0.92 3.80
CA HIS A 96 -10.61 -1.75 3.26
C HIS A 96 -11.89 -0.95 2.94
N ASP A 97 -12.17 0.11 3.72
CA ASP A 97 -13.35 0.97 3.54
C ASP A 97 -13.04 2.45 3.93
N PRO A 98 -12.86 3.36 2.95
CA PRO A 98 -12.93 3.08 1.51
C PRO A 98 -11.75 2.22 1.00
N PRO A 99 -11.97 1.41 -0.06
CA PRO A 99 -10.95 0.51 -0.62
C PRO A 99 -9.86 1.27 -1.38
N THR A 100 -8.77 1.61 -0.69
CA THR A 100 -7.67 2.44 -1.21
C THR A 100 -6.29 1.98 -0.74
N ILE A 101 -5.28 2.19 -1.57
CA ILE A 101 -3.86 2.16 -1.18
C ILE A 101 -3.32 3.60 -1.17
N LEU A 102 -2.69 4.02 -0.09
CA LEU A 102 -2.05 5.33 0.06
C LEU A 102 -0.57 5.18 0.40
N TYR A 103 0.27 6.04 -0.17
CA TYR A 103 1.66 6.17 0.21
C TYR A 103 1.77 6.90 1.55
N GLN A 104 2.27 6.21 2.58
CA GLN A 104 2.28 6.70 3.95
C GLN A 104 3.63 7.28 4.36
N SER A 105 4.74 6.64 3.97
CA SER A 105 6.08 7.03 4.40
C SER A 105 7.16 6.53 3.45
N PRO A 106 8.25 7.28 3.25
CA PRO A 106 9.41 6.84 2.47
C PRO A 106 10.26 5.77 3.14
N SER A 107 10.16 5.64 4.46
CA SER A 107 10.95 4.68 5.25
C SER A 107 10.20 4.22 6.50
N LEU A 108 10.62 3.09 7.07
CA LEU A 108 10.12 2.60 8.35
C LEU A 108 10.45 3.59 9.48
N SER A 109 11.65 4.18 9.44
CA SER A 109 12.09 5.17 10.43
C SER A 109 11.19 6.42 10.42
N ALA A 110 10.91 6.98 9.24
CA ALA A 110 10.04 8.15 9.11
C ALA A 110 8.59 7.84 9.52
N PHE A 111 8.12 6.62 9.30
CA PHE A 111 6.81 6.18 9.77
C PHE A 111 6.74 6.22 11.31
N PHE A 112 7.75 5.66 12.00
CA PHE A 112 7.77 5.66 13.46
C PHE A 112 7.93 7.07 14.04
N GLU A 113 8.71 7.95 13.41
CA GLU A 113 8.80 9.36 13.82
C GLU A 113 7.43 10.05 13.81
N GLU A 114 6.68 9.90 12.72
CA GLU A 114 5.32 10.45 12.62
C GLU A 114 4.36 9.75 13.58
N LEU A 115 4.53 8.45 13.83
CA LEU A 115 3.75 7.73 14.82
C LEU A 115 4.03 8.27 16.24
N PHE A 116 5.29 8.44 16.65
CA PHE A 116 5.62 9.06 17.93
C PHE A 116 5.08 10.49 18.04
N ARG A 117 5.10 11.24 16.94
CA ARG A 117 4.49 12.58 16.88
C ARG A 117 2.97 12.53 17.09
N LEU A 118 2.28 11.50 16.58
CA LEU A 118 0.85 11.28 16.85
C LEU A 118 0.59 11.11 18.36
N TYR A 119 1.50 10.51 19.11
CA TYR A 119 1.39 10.32 20.55
C TYR A 119 1.85 11.51 21.40
N THR A 120 2.45 12.52 20.77
CA THR A 120 2.97 13.71 21.44
C THR A 120 2.06 14.91 21.16
N PRO A 121 1.58 15.66 22.18
CA PRO A 121 0.81 16.89 21.93
C PRO A 121 1.55 17.83 20.96
N PRO A 122 0.88 18.42 19.95
CA PRO A 122 -0.58 18.51 19.76
C PRO A 122 -1.23 17.32 19.02
N HIS A 123 -0.52 16.20 18.83
CA HIS A 123 -0.97 15.02 18.10
C HIS A 123 -1.20 15.29 16.60
N SER A 124 -0.37 16.16 16.02
CA SER A 124 -0.35 16.45 14.59
C SER A 124 0.68 15.54 13.93
N SER A 125 0.24 14.66 13.03
CA SER A 125 1.08 13.61 12.44
C SER A 125 0.58 13.29 11.04
N LEU A 126 1.50 12.98 10.13
CA LEU A 126 1.18 12.52 8.79
C LEU A 126 0.54 11.14 8.79
N VAL A 127 0.82 10.29 9.78
CA VAL A 127 0.06 9.01 9.95
C VAL A 127 -1.42 9.33 10.07
N ARG A 128 -1.76 10.37 10.84
CA ARG A 128 -3.15 10.79 11.00
C ARG A 128 -3.75 11.45 9.77
N SER A 129 -3.02 12.36 9.13
CA SER A 129 -3.48 13.02 7.90
C SER A 129 -3.90 11.99 6.84
N VAL A 130 -3.08 10.95 6.64
CA VAL A 130 -3.32 9.96 5.61
C VAL A 130 -4.63 9.21 5.82
N PHE A 131 -4.93 8.75 7.05
CA PHE A 131 -6.16 7.99 7.30
C PHE A 131 -7.41 8.85 7.56
N ASP A 132 -7.29 10.05 8.15
CA ASP A 132 -8.45 10.90 8.48
C ASP A 132 -8.88 11.76 7.27
N ASP A 133 -7.92 12.29 6.49
CA ASP A 133 -8.16 13.33 5.49
C ASP A 133 -7.91 12.82 4.06
N ASP A 134 -6.70 12.35 3.77
CA ASP A 134 -6.25 12.03 2.39
C ASP A 134 -6.99 10.80 1.81
N LEU A 135 -7.28 9.82 2.67
CA LEU A 135 -8.05 8.60 2.37
C LEU A 135 -9.31 8.88 1.56
N PHE A 136 -10.13 9.83 2.03
CA PHE A 136 -11.40 10.16 1.38
C PHE A 136 -11.23 11.00 0.11
N ASP A 137 -10.14 11.77 0.01
CA ASP A 137 -9.84 12.52 -1.21
C ASP A 137 -9.41 11.57 -2.33
N VAL A 138 -8.48 10.66 -2.03
CA VAL A 138 -8.05 9.59 -2.95
C VAL A 138 -9.24 8.77 -3.38
N TYR A 139 -10.07 8.27 -2.44
CA TYR A 139 -11.23 7.46 -2.78
C TYR A 139 -12.16 8.12 -3.80
N ARG A 140 -12.45 9.42 -3.60
CA ARG A 140 -13.39 10.17 -4.45
C ARG A 140 -12.76 10.58 -5.77
N LYS A 141 -11.51 11.07 -5.74
CA LYS A 141 -10.91 11.80 -6.87
C LYS A 141 -9.85 11.01 -7.62
N ASN A 142 -9.13 10.08 -6.97
CA ASN A 142 -7.89 9.49 -7.49
C ASN A 142 -6.96 10.56 -8.08
N PRO A 143 -6.51 11.52 -7.27
CA PRO A 143 -5.66 12.60 -7.76
C PRO A 143 -4.37 12.01 -8.35
N GLY A 144 -3.96 12.51 -9.52
CA GLY A 144 -2.76 12.04 -10.21
C GLY A 144 -2.94 10.79 -11.08
N ALA A 145 -4.16 10.23 -11.19
CA ALA A 145 -4.43 9.22 -12.20
C ALA A 145 -4.32 9.82 -13.61
N LEU A 146 -3.58 9.12 -14.47
CA LEU A 146 -3.43 9.43 -15.88
C LEU A 146 -4.44 8.61 -16.68
N SER A 147 -5.09 9.24 -17.66
CA SER A 147 -5.78 8.49 -18.71
C SER A 147 -4.77 7.67 -19.52
N HIS A 148 -5.25 6.62 -20.19
CA HIS A 148 -4.42 5.82 -21.09
C HIS A 148 -3.69 6.68 -22.14
N THR A 149 -4.39 7.65 -22.74
CA THR A 149 -3.82 8.57 -23.73
C THR A 149 -2.68 9.41 -23.15
N GLU A 150 -2.85 9.96 -21.94
CA GLU A 150 -1.80 10.73 -21.26
C GLU A 150 -0.59 9.84 -20.94
N ALA A 151 -0.83 8.62 -20.46
CA ALA A 151 0.22 7.67 -20.15
C ALA A 151 0.98 7.19 -21.41
N ALA A 152 0.28 6.95 -22.51
CA ALA A 152 0.88 6.59 -23.79
C ALA A 152 1.73 7.73 -24.38
N ALA A 153 1.38 8.98 -24.09
CA ALA A 153 2.17 10.16 -24.46
C ALA A 153 3.25 10.54 -23.43
N SER A 154 3.38 9.79 -22.33
CA SER A 154 4.34 10.10 -21.27
C SER A 154 5.78 10.06 -21.77
N ILE A 155 6.60 10.98 -21.26
CA ILE A 155 8.05 10.97 -21.47
C ILE A 155 8.71 9.85 -20.67
N ASP A 156 8.09 9.39 -19.57
CA ASP A 156 8.58 8.29 -18.76
C ASP A 156 8.40 6.96 -19.52
N PRO A 157 9.48 6.23 -19.80
CA PRO A 157 9.40 4.98 -20.56
C PRO A 157 8.61 3.90 -19.84
N ALA A 158 8.70 3.78 -18.51
CA ALA A 158 7.98 2.74 -17.76
C ALA A 158 6.46 2.96 -17.81
N ILE A 159 6.02 4.22 -17.67
CA ILE A 159 4.60 4.57 -17.80
C ILE A 159 4.10 4.26 -19.22
N ARG A 160 4.85 4.65 -20.24
CA ARG A 160 4.47 4.45 -21.65
C ARG A 160 4.45 2.96 -22.04
N GLU A 161 5.45 2.20 -21.60
CA GLU A 161 5.53 0.76 -21.79
C GLU A 161 4.37 0.05 -21.10
N PHE A 162 4.06 0.43 -19.86
CA PHE A 162 2.92 -0.14 -19.15
C PHE A 162 1.60 0.17 -19.85
N ALA A 163 1.37 1.41 -20.27
CA ALA A 163 0.18 1.80 -21.04
C ALA A 163 0.02 0.96 -22.32
N ALA A 164 1.12 0.66 -23.02
CA ALA A 164 1.09 -0.17 -24.23
C ALA A 164 0.64 -1.62 -23.98
N THR A 165 0.71 -2.11 -22.74
CA THR A 165 0.20 -3.44 -22.35
C THR A 165 -1.28 -3.45 -21.94
N LEU A 166 -1.89 -2.28 -21.80
CA LEU A 166 -3.22 -2.10 -21.23
C LEU A 166 -4.24 -1.69 -22.31
N PRO A 167 -5.49 -2.15 -22.19
CA PRO A 167 -6.61 -1.58 -22.94
C PRO A 167 -6.81 -0.09 -22.66
N GLU A 168 -7.38 0.65 -23.63
CA GLU A 168 -7.56 2.10 -23.56
C GLU A 168 -8.45 2.59 -22.40
N HIS A 169 -9.28 1.72 -21.81
CA HIS A 169 -10.18 2.08 -20.72
C HIS A 169 -9.52 2.10 -19.33
N PHE A 170 -8.25 1.72 -19.23
CA PHE A 170 -7.49 1.78 -17.98
C PHE A 170 -7.01 3.21 -17.67
N GLU A 171 -7.05 3.55 -16.39
CA GLU A 171 -6.35 4.70 -15.83
C GLU A 171 -5.10 4.20 -15.09
N ILE A 172 -4.00 4.96 -15.16
CA ILE A 172 -2.69 4.59 -14.63
C ILE A 172 -2.32 5.52 -13.48
N VAL A 173 -1.74 4.98 -12.42
CA VAL A 173 -1.28 5.71 -11.24
C VAL A 173 0.19 5.36 -10.99
N ASP A 174 1.03 6.38 -10.90
CA ASP A 174 2.44 6.25 -10.54
C ASP A 174 2.65 6.72 -9.09
N LEU A 175 3.15 5.83 -8.23
CA LEU A 175 3.47 6.11 -6.82
C LEU A 175 4.98 6.11 -6.53
N ARG A 176 5.85 6.16 -7.57
CA ARG A 176 7.30 6.11 -7.38
C ARG A 176 7.85 7.39 -6.72
N ASP A 177 7.32 8.55 -7.09
CA ASP A 177 7.75 9.87 -6.59
C ASP A 177 6.53 10.77 -6.32
N VAL A 178 5.76 10.41 -5.30
CA VAL A 178 4.54 11.14 -4.92
C VAL A 178 4.63 11.68 -3.49
N PRO A 179 3.94 12.80 -3.18
CA PRO A 179 3.74 13.24 -1.81
C PRO A 179 3.07 12.16 -0.95
N ILE A 180 3.39 12.16 0.35
CA ILE A 180 2.66 11.37 1.36
C ILE A 180 1.16 11.72 1.27
N GLY A 181 0.30 10.70 1.35
CA GLY A 181 -1.16 10.82 1.21
C GLY A 181 -1.68 10.61 -0.21
N MET A 182 -0.80 10.57 -1.23
CA MET A 182 -1.22 10.18 -2.58
C MET A 182 -1.43 8.68 -2.68
N GLY A 183 -2.30 8.24 -3.60
CA GLY A 183 -2.69 6.84 -3.69
C GLY A 183 -3.71 6.58 -4.78
N PHE A 184 -4.36 5.41 -4.71
CA PHE A 184 -5.47 5.06 -5.60
C PHE A 184 -6.54 4.22 -4.91
N SER A 185 -7.77 4.36 -5.41
CA SER A 185 -8.95 3.59 -5.02
C SER A 185 -9.05 2.32 -5.85
N PHE A 186 -8.72 1.18 -5.24
CA PHE A 186 -8.78 -0.12 -5.89
C PHE A 186 -10.19 -0.70 -5.96
N GLY A 187 -11.15 -0.13 -5.23
CA GLY A 187 -12.57 -0.49 -5.30
C GLY A 187 -13.46 0.58 -5.92
N ARG A 188 -12.91 1.53 -6.68
CA ARG A 188 -13.65 2.68 -7.26
C ARG A 188 -14.91 2.27 -8.03
N TYR A 189 -14.89 1.12 -8.69
CA TYR A 189 -16.00 0.59 -9.48
C TYR A 189 -16.66 -0.65 -8.85
N GLY A 190 -16.45 -0.86 -7.55
CA GLY A 190 -16.92 -2.02 -6.79
C GLY A 190 -15.96 -3.21 -6.85
N ALA A 191 -16.43 -4.38 -6.39
CA ALA A 191 -15.63 -5.60 -6.28
C ALA A 191 -15.09 -6.12 -7.63
N ASP A 192 -15.70 -5.73 -8.74
CA ASP A 192 -15.28 -6.11 -10.09
C ASP A 192 -14.30 -5.09 -10.72
N THR A 193 -13.76 -4.14 -9.95
CA THR A 193 -12.74 -3.20 -10.44
C THR A 193 -11.56 -3.99 -11.01
N GLU A 194 -11.22 -3.74 -12.26
CA GLU A 194 -10.05 -4.38 -12.87
C GLU A 194 -8.79 -3.71 -12.34
N LEU A 195 -7.78 -4.50 -11.99
CA LEU A 195 -6.54 -4.05 -11.39
C LEU A 195 -5.34 -4.67 -12.11
N LYS A 196 -4.32 -3.86 -12.36
CA LYS A 196 -3.06 -4.26 -12.99
C LYS A 196 -1.91 -3.53 -12.30
N ARG A 197 -0.72 -4.13 -12.36
CA ARG A 197 0.52 -3.58 -11.83
C ARG A 197 1.65 -3.76 -12.83
N HIS A 198 2.56 -2.79 -12.90
CA HIS A 198 3.73 -2.84 -13.76
C HIS A 198 4.92 -3.55 -13.07
N GLY A 199 4.92 -4.88 -13.09
CA GLY A 199 6.00 -5.68 -12.50
C GLY A 199 6.23 -5.33 -11.01
N GLU A 200 7.48 -5.09 -10.64
CA GLU A 200 7.85 -4.65 -9.29
C GLU A 200 7.84 -3.12 -9.13
N GLU A 201 7.62 -2.35 -10.20
CA GLU A 201 7.50 -0.91 -10.09
C GLU A 201 6.20 -0.50 -9.40
N ARG A 202 6.24 0.64 -8.71
CA ARG A 202 5.11 1.21 -7.96
C ARG A 202 4.14 1.94 -8.89
N ILE A 203 3.82 1.32 -10.02
CA ILE A 203 2.92 1.82 -11.05
C ILE A 203 1.77 0.84 -11.18
N PHE A 204 0.56 1.36 -11.05
CA PHE A 204 -0.68 0.61 -11.00
C PHE A 204 -1.62 1.09 -12.09
N ALA A 205 -2.57 0.23 -12.46
CA ALA A 205 -3.67 0.64 -13.30
C ALA A 205 -4.97 0.04 -12.80
N TYR A 206 -6.04 0.79 -12.94
CA TYR A 206 -7.37 0.36 -12.56
C TYR A 206 -8.37 0.73 -13.64
N ALA A 207 -9.45 -0.03 -13.76
CA ALA A 207 -10.48 0.24 -14.73
C ALA A 207 -11.85 -0.24 -14.27
N LYS A 208 -12.88 0.40 -14.83
CA LYS A 208 -14.23 -0.11 -14.71
C LYS A 208 -14.35 -1.38 -15.57
N PRO A 209 -14.89 -2.49 -15.04
CA PRO A 209 -15.07 -3.70 -15.83
C PRO A 209 -15.96 -3.40 -17.05
N PRO A 210 -15.64 -3.96 -18.23
CA PRO A 210 -16.47 -3.81 -19.40
C PRO A 210 -17.88 -4.33 -19.09
N ARG A 211 -18.91 -3.60 -19.54
CA ARG A 211 -20.29 -3.99 -19.30
C ARG A 211 -20.55 -5.37 -19.90
N ARG A 212 -20.81 -6.38 -19.05
CA ARG A 212 -21.38 -7.66 -19.49
C ARG A 212 -22.71 -7.36 -20.19
N GLY A 213 -22.82 -7.73 -21.46
CA GLY A 213 -24.06 -7.57 -22.23
C GLY A 213 -25.23 -8.28 -21.54
N LEU A 214 -26.46 -7.79 -21.75
CA LEU A 214 -27.69 -8.33 -21.13
C LEU A 214 -27.81 -9.87 -21.23
N MET A 215 -27.34 -10.46 -22.33
CA MET A 215 -27.36 -11.91 -22.54
C MET A 215 -26.41 -12.67 -21.59
N ALA A 216 -25.23 -12.13 -21.26
CA ALA A 216 -24.29 -12.78 -20.35
C ALA A 216 -24.84 -12.84 -18.90
N ARG A 217 -25.67 -11.86 -18.50
CA ARG A 217 -26.39 -11.86 -17.23
C ARG A 217 -27.55 -12.86 -17.19
N LEU A 218 -28.20 -13.11 -18.32
CA LEU A 218 -29.33 -14.04 -18.44
C LEU A 218 -28.89 -15.51 -18.56
N PHE A 219 -27.71 -15.78 -19.13
CA PHE A 219 -27.24 -17.14 -19.39
C PHE A 219 -26.11 -17.63 -18.47
N GLY A 220 -25.70 -16.84 -17.47
CA GLY A 220 -24.80 -17.30 -16.41
C GLY A 220 -23.45 -17.82 -16.90
N VAL A 221 -23.01 -17.42 -18.10
CA VAL A 221 -21.72 -17.85 -18.65
C VAL A 221 -20.64 -17.09 -17.89
N ARG A 222 -19.87 -17.83 -17.08
CA ARG A 222 -18.73 -17.32 -16.31
C ARG A 222 -17.59 -16.90 -17.23
#